data_AF-A0A2E5JKF2-F1
#
_entry.id   AF-A0A2E5JKF2-F1
#
_cell.length_a   1.000
_cell.length_b   1.000
_cell.length_c   1.000
_cell.angle_alpha   90.00
_cell.angle_beta   90.00
_cell.angle_gamma   90.00
#
_symmetry.space_group_name_H-M   'P 1'
#
loop_
_entity.id
_entity.type
_entity.pdbx_description
1 polymer ?
#
loop_
_entity_poly.entity_id
_entity_poly.type
_entity_poly.pdbx_seq_one_letter_code
_entity_poly.pdbx_strand_id
1 'polypeptide(L)'
;MEIFKRSPDHTIKSLIEWGTQGHYPLFDRDWLEALNTVPGKRLRALSTNQKSKVKTILKRLSGQTSFERKRTVLFSLSHEDRSAFIRAFMSAVEHKILDTSPELH
;
A
#
# COMPACT_ATOMS: atom_id res chain seq x y z
N MET A 1 -11.51 2.26 3.50
CA MET A 1 -10.34 3.18 3.58
C MET A 1 -10.38 4.17 2.41
N GLU A 2 -10.61 5.45 2.66
CA GLU A 2 -10.85 6.46 1.61
C GLU A 2 -9.56 7.02 0.95
N ILE A 3 -8.38 6.56 1.37
CA ILE A 3 -7.09 7.17 1.02
C ILE A 3 -6.71 6.91 -0.44
N PHE A 4 -6.97 5.70 -0.94
CA PHE A 4 -6.65 5.30 -2.31
C PHE A 4 -7.82 5.51 -3.28
N LYS A 5 -9.04 5.70 -2.78
CA LYS A 5 -10.26 5.91 -3.59
C LYS A 5 -10.27 7.27 -4.29
N ARG A 6 -9.52 8.25 -3.76
CA ARG A 6 -9.48 9.65 -4.24
C ARG A 6 -8.27 9.97 -5.13
N SER A 7 -7.39 9.01 -5.40
CA SER A 7 -6.23 9.22 -6.29
C SER A 7 -6.63 9.02 -7.76
N PRO A 8 -6.46 10.03 -8.63
CA PRO A 8 -6.76 9.93 -10.06
C PRO A 8 -5.72 9.11 -10.85
N ASP A 9 -4.66 8.65 -10.17
CA ASP A 9 -3.52 7.99 -10.79
C ASP A 9 -3.86 6.55 -11.19
N HIS A 10 -3.98 6.32 -12.49
CA HIS A 10 -4.32 5.00 -13.05
C HIS A 10 -3.30 3.93 -12.60
N THR A 11 -2.03 4.30 -12.46
CA THR A 11 -0.96 3.40 -12.00
C THR A 11 -1.15 2.92 -10.57
N ILE A 12 -1.64 3.76 -9.66
CA ILE A 12 -1.93 3.34 -8.28
C ILE A 12 -3.10 2.34 -8.26
N LYS A 13 -4.11 2.54 -9.11
CA LYS A 13 -5.21 1.58 -9.26
C LYS A 13 -4.72 0.24 -9.80
N SER A 14 -3.92 0.24 -10.86
CA SER A 14 -3.31 -0.97 -11.41
C SER A 14 -2.41 -1.68 -10.40
N LEU A 15 -1.68 -0.93 -9.57
CA LEU A 15 -0.90 -1.51 -8.48
C LEU A 15 -1.77 -2.24 -7.46
N ILE A 16 -2.89 -1.65 -7.06
CA ILE A 16 -3.83 -2.30 -6.13
C ILE A 16 -4.42 -3.54 -6.80
N GLU A 17 -4.73 -3.51 -8.10
CA GLU A 17 -5.23 -4.68 -8.85
C GLU A 17 -4.20 -5.80 -8.93
N TRP A 18 -2.94 -5.48 -9.21
CA TRP A 18 -1.87 -6.47 -9.15
C TRP A 18 -1.70 -7.02 -7.73
N GLY A 19 -1.83 -6.15 -6.72
CA GLY A 19 -1.89 -6.55 -5.32
C GLY A 19 -3.03 -7.53 -5.02
N THR A 20 -4.22 -7.34 -5.61
CA THR A 20 -5.35 -8.28 -5.46
C THR A 20 -5.04 -9.66 -6.04
N GLN A 21 -4.16 -9.72 -7.06
CA GLN A 21 -3.68 -10.96 -7.66
C GLN A 21 -2.45 -11.55 -6.94
N GLY A 22 -1.96 -10.91 -5.87
CA GLY A 22 -0.75 -11.31 -5.15
C GLY A 22 0.56 -10.86 -5.80
N HIS A 23 0.51 -10.01 -6.82
CA HIS A 23 1.68 -9.45 -7.50
C HIS A 23 2.09 -8.11 -6.90
N TYR A 24 3.31 -8.06 -6.35
CA TYR A 24 3.85 -6.91 -5.63
C TYR A 24 5.19 -6.40 -6.19
N PRO A 25 5.28 -6.00 -7.47
CA PRO A 25 6.55 -5.64 -8.12
C PRO A 25 7.27 -4.41 -7.52
N LEU A 26 6.56 -3.59 -6.74
CA LEU A 26 7.16 -2.45 -6.03
C LEU A 26 7.73 -2.79 -4.66
N PHE A 27 7.36 -3.95 -4.09
CA PHE A 27 7.76 -4.33 -2.75
C PHE A 27 8.80 -5.42 -2.81
N ASP A 28 9.89 -5.22 -2.08
CA ASP A 28 10.90 -6.26 -1.94
C ASP A 28 10.38 -7.39 -1.05
N ARG A 29 10.83 -8.62 -1.32
CA ARG A 29 10.40 -9.81 -0.55
C ARG A 29 10.74 -9.64 0.94
N ASP A 30 11.91 -9.10 1.21
CA ASP A 30 12.38 -8.76 2.56
C ASP A 30 11.37 -7.89 3.35
N TRP A 31 10.69 -6.95 2.69
CA TRP A 31 9.73 -6.08 3.36
C TRP A 31 8.41 -6.77 3.65
N LEU A 32 7.99 -7.67 2.76
CA LEU A 32 6.82 -8.51 2.97
C LEU A 32 7.07 -9.51 4.09
N GLU A 33 8.28 -10.08 4.14
CA GLU A 33 8.72 -10.97 5.21
C GLU A 33 8.79 -10.24 6.55
N ALA A 34 9.35 -9.03 6.61
CA ALA A 34 9.39 -8.22 7.84
C ALA A 34 8.00 -7.91 8.41
N LEU A 35 6.99 -7.75 7.57
CA LEU A 35 5.59 -7.62 7.99
C LEU A 35 5.00 -8.95 8.46
N ASN A 36 5.48 -10.06 7.90
CA ASN A 36 5.04 -11.39 8.28
C ASN A 36 5.63 -11.84 9.63
N THR A 37 6.87 -11.44 9.95
CA THR A 37 7.60 -11.82 11.17
C THR A 37 7.01 -11.23 12.45
N VAL A 38 6.23 -10.15 12.39
CA VAL A 38 5.64 -9.53 13.59
C VAL A 38 4.12 -9.78 13.64
N PRO A 39 3.66 -10.90 14.25
CA PRO A 39 2.24 -11.31 14.21
C PRO A 39 1.27 -10.29 14.83
N GLY A 40 1.72 -9.38 15.71
CA GLY A 40 0.88 -8.32 16.30
C GLY A 40 0.87 -6.99 15.54
N LYS A 41 1.77 -6.81 14.57
CA LYS A 41 1.89 -5.55 13.80
C LYS A 41 1.16 -5.61 12.47
N ARG A 42 0.44 -6.67 12.09
CA ARG A 42 -0.44 -6.60 10.90
C ARG A 42 -1.74 -5.85 11.20
N LEU A 43 -2.34 -6.13 12.36
CA LEU A 43 -3.69 -5.68 12.74
C LEU A 43 -3.78 -4.30 13.40
N ARG A 44 -2.67 -3.67 13.81
CA ARG A 44 -2.74 -2.30 14.39
C ARG A 44 -3.27 -1.31 13.36
N ALA A 45 -4.51 -0.86 13.54
CA ALA A 45 -5.09 0.20 12.71
C ALA A 45 -4.09 1.36 12.57
N LEU A 46 -3.90 1.84 11.34
CA LEU A 46 -3.01 2.97 11.08
C LEU A 46 -3.46 4.16 11.91
N SER A 47 -2.59 4.66 12.77
CA SER A 47 -2.82 5.91 13.49
C SER A 47 -3.02 7.07 12.51
N THR A 48 -3.76 8.10 12.91
CA THR A 48 -4.05 9.28 12.07
C THR A 48 -2.79 9.89 11.48
N ASN A 49 -1.69 9.92 12.24
CA ASN A 49 -0.40 10.44 11.77
C ASN A 49 0.21 9.56 10.66
N GLN A 50 0.08 8.24 10.78
CA GLN A 50 0.52 7.29 9.76
C GLN A 50 -0.33 7.41 8.48
N LYS A 51 -1.64 7.60 8.61
CA LYS A 51 -2.53 7.85 7.46
C LYS A 51 -2.12 9.12 6.69
N SER A 52 -1.77 10.19 7.39
CA SER A 52 -1.28 11.42 6.76
C SER A 52 0.05 11.21 6.05
N LYS A 53 0.98 10.46 6.65
CA LYS A 53 2.24 10.09 6.01
C LYS A 53 2.03 9.28 4.73
N VAL A 54 1.16 8.27 4.80
CA VAL A 54 0.77 7.46 3.63
C VAL A 54 0.19 8.32 2.52
N LYS A 55 -0.68 9.30 2.84
CA LYS A 55 -1.20 10.26 1.85
C LYS A 55 -0.08 11.05 1.17
N THR A 56 0.89 11.53 1.93
CA THR A 56 2.04 12.26 1.40
C THR A 56 2.90 11.39 0.49
N ILE A 57 3.17 10.15 0.91
CA ILE A 57 3.91 9.17 0.11
C ILE A 57 3.14 8.87 -1.18
N LEU A 58 1.82 8.64 -1.08
CA LEU A 58 0.97 8.39 -2.23
C LEU A 58 0.99 9.55 -3.24
N LYS A 59 0.95 10.79 -2.75
CA LYS A 59 1.09 11.99 -3.59
C LYS A 59 2.45 12.06 -4.28
N ARG A 60 3.53 11.71 -3.57
CA ARG A 60 4.89 11.63 -4.16
C ARG A 60 4.98 10.53 -5.23
N LEU A 61 4.34 9.39 -5.01
CA LEU A 61 4.32 8.28 -5.97
C LEU A 61 3.46 8.56 -7.19
N SER A 62 2.34 9.27 -7.01
CA SER A 62 1.47 9.72 -8.11
C SER A 62 2.17 10.74 -9.02
N GLY A 63 3.08 11.55 -8.48
CA GLY A 63 3.90 12.46 -9.29
C GLY A 63 4.96 11.76 -10.16
N GLN A 64 5.23 10.47 -9.95
CA GLN A 64 6.20 9.71 -10.73
C GLN A 64 5.47 8.84 -11.75
N THR A 65 5.85 8.88 -13.03
CA THR A 65 5.24 8.03 -14.06
C THR A 65 5.86 6.64 -14.12
N SER A 66 7.15 6.54 -13.81
CA SER A 66 7.92 5.30 -13.93
C SER A 66 7.85 4.43 -12.67
N PHE A 67 7.67 3.13 -12.88
CA PHE A 67 7.66 2.11 -11.83
C PHE A 67 8.96 2.10 -11.02
N GLU A 68 10.11 2.20 -11.70
CA GLU A 68 11.41 2.27 -11.05
C GLU A 68 11.55 3.49 -10.15
N ARG A 69 11.07 4.66 -10.59
CA ARG A 69 11.11 5.88 -9.75
C ARG A 69 10.20 5.76 -8.53
N LYS A 70 9.03 5.14 -8.68
CA LYS A 70 8.14 4.81 -7.54
C LYS A 70 8.85 3.88 -6.55
N ARG A 71 9.54 2.86 -7.06
CA ARG A 71 10.36 1.95 -6.26
C ARG A 71 11.46 2.74 -5.54
N THR A 72 12.26 3.54 -6.24
CA THR A 72 13.29 4.39 -5.63
C THR A 72 12.75 5.29 -4.52
N VAL A 73 11.59 5.93 -4.72
CA VAL A 73 10.95 6.74 -3.68
C VAL A 73 10.62 5.89 -2.45
N LEU A 74 10.03 4.70 -2.62
CA LEU A 74 9.79 3.77 -1.51
C LEU A 74 11.10 3.30 -0.86
N PHE A 75 12.16 3.13 -1.65
CA PHE A 75 13.50 2.76 -1.19
C PHE A 75 14.16 3.85 -0.35
N SER A 76 13.93 5.12 -0.67
CA SER A 76 14.41 6.29 0.07
C SER A 76 13.63 6.58 1.37
N LEU A 77 12.51 5.91 1.63
CA LEU A 77 11.75 6.09 2.87
C LEU A 77 12.36 5.29 4.03
N SER A 78 12.20 5.82 5.24
CA SER A 78 12.50 5.12 6.48
C SER A 78 11.71 3.82 6.60
N HIS A 79 12.29 2.83 7.28
CA HIS A 79 11.68 1.52 7.47
C HIS A 79 10.26 1.60 8.08
N GLU A 80 10.04 2.53 9.03
CA GLU A 80 8.73 2.76 9.65
C GLU A 80 7.69 3.31 8.68
N ASP A 81 8.06 4.31 7.87
CA ASP A 81 7.17 4.93 6.89
C ASP A 81 6.83 3.96 5.76
N ARG A 82 7.81 3.19 5.31
CA ARG A 82 7.61 2.09 4.36
C ARG A 82 6.66 1.04 4.91
N SER A 83 6.88 0.58 6.15
CA SER A 83 6.02 -0.40 6.80
C SER A 83 4.58 0.10 6.91
N ALA A 84 4.38 1.38 7.26
CA ALA A 84 3.06 1.98 7.33
C ALA A 84 2.39 2.08 5.95
N PHE A 85 3.16 2.41 4.91
CA PHE A 85 2.68 2.43 3.53
C PHE A 85 2.24 1.05 3.05
N ILE A 86 3.07 0.02 3.22
CA ILE A 86 2.74 -1.35 2.80
C ILE A 86 1.50 -1.85 3.54
N ARG A 87 1.36 -1.57 4.83
CA ARG A 87 0.16 -1.95 5.60
C ARG A 87 -1.10 -1.22 5.12
N ALA A 88 -1.00 0.06 4.81
CA ALA A 88 -2.10 0.81 4.22
C ALA A 88 -2.48 0.29 2.84
N PHE A 89 -1.47 -0.08 2.05
CA PHE A 89 -1.63 -0.63 0.74
C PHE A 89 -2.31 -2.01 0.80
N MET A 90 -1.82 -2.93 1.64
CA MET A 90 -2.45 -4.23 1.86
C MET A 90 -3.88 -4.09 2.37
N SER A 91 -4.14 -3.19 3.32
CA SER A 91 -5.50 -2.96 3.79
C SER A 91 -6.42 -2.39 2.70
N ALA A 92 -5.89 -1.59 1.76
CA ALA A 92 -6.63 -1.13 0.60
C ALA A 92 -6.87 -2.23 -0.45
N VAL A 93 -5.90 -3.12 -0.64
CA VAL A 93 -6.02 -4.33 -1.47
C VAL A 93 -7.06 -5.28 -0.88
N GLU A 94 -6.96 -5.62 0.40
CA GLU A 94 -7.94 -6.45 1.12
C GLU A 94 -9.34 -5.85 1.06
N HIS A 95 -9.48 -4.54 1.27
CA HIS A 95 -10.78 -3.88 1.17
C HIS A 95 -11.31 -3.91 -0.26
N LYS A 96 -10.45 -3.83 -1.30
CA LYS A 96 -10.87 -3.97 -2.69
C LYS A 96 -11.26 -5.42 -3.02
N ILE A 97 -10.54 -6.42 -2.50
CA ILE A 97 -10.93 -7.83 -2.62
C ILE A 97 -12.31 -8.05 -1.99
N LEU A 98 -12.50 -7.56 -0.77
CA LEU A 98 -13.76 -7.66 -0.04
C LEU A 98 -14.91 -6.93 -0.75
N ASP A 99 -14.64 -5.75 -1.31
CA ASP A 99 -15.61 -4.97 -2.11
C ASP A 99 -15.95 -5.66 -3.45
N THR A 100 -15.03 -6.47 -4.00
CA THR A 100 -15.23 -7.26 -5.23
C THR A 100 -15.97 -8.59 -4.96
N SER A 101 -16.08 -9.02 -3.70
CA SER A 101 -16.88 -10.17 -3.27
C SER A 101 -18.00 -9.76 -2.31
N PRO A 102 -19.03 -9.02 -2.77
CA PRO A 102 -20.24 -8.78 -2.00
C PRO A 102 -21.14 -10.02 -2.07
N GLU A 103 -20.65 -11.17 -1.59
CA GLU A 103 -21.48 -12.36 -1.38
C GLU A 103 -21.26 -12.87 0.04
N LEU A 104 -21.93 -12.23 0.98
CA LEU A 104 -22.45 -12.91 2.16
C LEU A 104 -23.85 -12.33 2.41
N HIS A 105 -24.81 -13.18 2.01
CA HIS A 105 -26.27 -13.17 2.19
C HIS A 105 -26.83 -12.28 3.29
#